data_AF-A0A392MF24-F1
#
_entry.id   AF-A0A392MF24-F1
#
_cell.length_a   1.000
_cell.length_b   1.000
_cell.length_c   1.000
_cell.angle_alpha   90.00
_cell.angle_beta   90.00
_cell.angle_gamma   90.00
#
_symmetry.space_group_name_H-M   'P 1'
#
loop_
_entity.id
_entity.type
_entity.pdbx_description
1 polymer ?
#
loop_
_entity_poly.entity_id
_entity_poly.type
_entity_poly.pdbx_seq_one_letter_code
_entity_poly.pdbx_strand_id
1 'polypeptide(L)'
;MELESVKRYLEKKGEEEASTVNDEFPRGFLEHLVLRGLHLDLIQPGHVVFSMNIPPRLLNSANYFHVGAITTLADVAGAAAIPAAGFPWLSGVSLEINVSCFHAAYAHVRI
;
A
#
# COMPACT_ATOMS: atom_id res chain seq x y z
N MET A 1 34.85 5.60 -0.02
CA MET A 1 34.72 6.93 0.63
C MET A 1 33.40 7.61 0.28
N GLU A 2 32.77 7.33 -0.87
CA GLU A 2 31.47 7.91 -1.27
C GLU A 2 30.25 7.33 -0.53
N LEU A 3 30.22 6.01 -0.28
CA LEU A 3 29.03 5.34 0.29
C LEU A 3 28.68 5.82 1.72
N GLU A 4 29.69 6.05 2.56
CA GLU A 4 29.53 6.56 3.92
C GLU A 4 29.10 8.03 3.97
N SER A 5 29.38 8.79 2.91
CA SER A 5 28.91 10.17 2.78
C SER A 5 27.45 10.20 2.33
N VAL A 6 27.07 9.32 1.39
CA VAL A 6 25.68 9.13 0.97
C VAL A 6 24.81 8.63 2.13
N LYS A 7 25.28 7.63 2.89
CA LYS A 7 24.61 7.12 4.08
C LYS A 7 24.34 8.24 5.10
N ARG A 8 25.38 8.99 5.48
CA ARG A 8 25.25 10.12 6.42
C ARG A 8 24.33 11.23 5.91
N TYR A 9 24.30 11.49 4.60
CA TYR A 9 23.39 12.45 3.99
C TYR A 9 21.92 12.01 4.09
N LEU A 10 21.64 10.73 3.82
CA LEU A 10 20.30 10.16 3.91
C LEU A 10 19.80 10.11 5.36
N GLU A 11 20.65 9.71 6.30
CA GLU A 11 20.32 9.66 7.74
C GLU A 11 20.06 11.05 8.32
N LYS A 12 20.91 12.04 8.00
CA LYS A 12 20.77 13.41 8.48
C LYS A 12 19.51 14.12 7.97
N LYS A 13 19.10 13.86 6.73
CA LYS A 13 17.86 14.42 6.16
C LYS A 13 16.62 13.91 6.91
N GLY A 14 16.64 12.64 7.35
CA GLY A 14 15.55 12.06 8.14
C GLY A 14 15.41 12.67 9.54
N GLU A 15 16.52 13.09 10.16
CA GLU A 15 16.54 13.66 11.51
C GLU A 15 16.15 15.15 11.54
N GLU A 16 16.54 15.93 10.52
CA GLU A 16 16.20 17.37 10.44
C GLU A 16 14.70 17.59 10.16
N GLU A 17 14.07 16.74 9.33
CA GLU A 17 12.63 16.81 9.02
C GLU A 17 11.75 16.34 10.20
N ALA A 18 12.25 15.46 11.08
CA ALA A 18 11.50 14.88 12.21
C ALA A 18 11.47 15.73 13.50
N SER A 19 12.21 16.84 13.55
CA SER A 19 12.54 17.52 14.81
C SER A 19 11.50 18.54 15.33
N THR A 20 10.34 18.71 14.68
CA THR A 20 9.31 19.68 15.12
C THR A 20 7.89 19.13 15.30
N VAL A 21 7.67 17.84 15.05
CA VAL A 21 6.37 17.18 15.24
C VAL A 21 6.64 15.81 15.87
N ASN A 22 5.80 15.37 16.83
CA ASN A 22 5.81 13.96 17.26
C ASN A 22 5.36 13.10 16.05
N ASP A 23 6.30 12.77 15.16
CA ASP A 23 6.09 12.07 13.88
C ASP A 23 5.91 10.55 14.03
N GLU A 24 5.71 10.07 15.26
CA GLU A 24 5.48 8.64 15.49
C GLU A 24 4.05 8.26 15.08
N PHE A 25 3.87 7.94 13.79
CA PHE A 25 2.66 7.31 13.30
C PHE A 25 2.49 5.92 13.95
N PRO A 26 1.26 5.51 14.29
CA PRO A 26 1.01 4.16 14.77
C PRO A 26 1.58 3.12 13.80
N ARG A 27 2.15 2.04 14.33
CA ARG A 27 2.60 0.92 13.49
C ARG A 27 1.47 0.45 12.57
N GLY A 28 1.78 0.29 11.29
CA GLY A 28 0.81 -0.13 10.30
C GLY A 28 -0.20 0.96 9.92
N PHE A 29 0.09 2.25 10.18
CA PHE A 29 -0.83 3.36 9.90
C PHE A 29 -1.26 3.38 8.42
N LEU A 30 -0.31 3.22 7.50
CA LEU A 30 -0.61 3.25 6.06
C LEU A 30 -1.48 2.06 5.64
N GLU A 31 -1.19 0.88 6.17
CA GLU A 31 -1.97 -0.33 5.94
C GLU A 31 -3.40 -0.14 6.47
N HIS A 32 -3.57 0.38 7.69
CA HIS A 32 -4.90 0.68 8.22
C HIS A 32 -5.63 1.76 7.42
N LEU A 33 -4.91 2.79 6.98
CA LEU A 33 -5.47 3.88 6.19
C LEU A 33 -6.01 3.36 4.85
N VAL A 34 -5.24 2.52 4.16
CA VAL A 34 -5.58 1.98 2.83
C VAL A 34 -6.61 0.84 2.92
N LEU A 35 -6.39 -0.14 3.80
CA LEU A 35 -7.20 -1.37 3.83
C LEU A 35 -8.58 -1.21 4.47
N ARG A 36 -8.84 -0.12 5.19
CA ARG A 36 -10.13 0.09 5.85
C ARG A 36 -11.28 0.16 4.82
N GLY A 37 -12.18 -0.82 4.85
CA GLY A 37 -13.30 -0.92 3.91
C GLY A 37 -13.01 -1.76 2.67
N LEU A 38 -11.87 -2.46 2.63
CA LEU A 38 -11.63 -3.57 1.72
C LEU A 38 -12.44 -4.79 2.19
N HIS A 39 -13.13 -5.44 1.26
CA HIS A 39 -13.93 -6.63 1.52
C HIS A 39 -13.40 -7.80 0.69
N LEU A 40 -13.19 -8.96 1.32
CA LEU A 40 -12.87 -10.20 0.62
C LEU A 40 -14.18 -10.83 0.13
N ASP A 41 -14.36 -10.90 -1.18
CA ASP A 41 -15.57 -11.46 -1.80
C ASP A 41 -15.41 -12.94 -2.16
N LEU A 42 -14.20 -13.35 -2.55
CA LEU A 42 -13.91 -14.74 -2.95
C LEU A 42 -12.49 -15.16 -2.57
N ILE A 43 -12.35 -16.39 -2.11
CA ILE A 43 -11.08 -17.08 -1.94
C ILE A 43 -11.14 -18.50 -2.50
N GLN A 44 -10.20 -18.82 -3.38
CA GLN A 44 -10.01 -20.10 -4.06
C GLN A 44 -8.49 -20.39 -4.17
N PRO A 45 -8.08 -21.63 -4.49
CA PRO A 45 -6.67 -21.95 -4.67
C PRO A 45 -5.94 -21.01 -5.64
N GLY A 46 -5.08 -20.14 -5.10
CA GLY A 46 -4.32 -19.13 -5.85
C GLY A 46 -5.13 -17.97 -6.44
N HIS A 47 -6.40 -17.82 -6.05
CA HIS A 47 -7.29 -16.79 -6.58
C HIS A 47 -8.08 -16.12 -5.45
N VAL A 48 -7.94 -14.80 -5.35
CA VAL A 48 -8.64 -13.97 -4.37
C VAL A 48 -9.29 -12.80 -5.09
N VAL A 49 -10.49 -12.43 -4.66
CA VAL A 49 -11.23 -11.27 -5.18
C VAL A 49 -11.62 -10.40 -4.01
N PHE A 50 -11.29 -9.11 -4.13
CA PHE A 50 -11.70 -8.10 -3.17
C PHE A 50 -12.56 -7.04 -3.85
N SER A 51 -13.42 -6.39 -3.07
CA SER A 51 -14.09 -5.16 -3.49
C SER A 51 -13.92 -4.05 -2.46
N MET A 52 -14.07 -2.81 -2.91
CA MET A 52 -14.01 -1.62 -2.08
C MET A 52 -14.84 -0.50 -2.69
N ASN A 53 -15.59 0.22 -1.85
CA ASN A 53 -16.07 1.55 -2.23
C ASN A 53 -14.95 2.55 -1.98
N ILE A 54 -14.47 3.25 -3.02
CA ILE A 54 -13.33 4.17 -2.90
C ILE A 54 -13.66 5.27 -1.89
N PRO A 55 -12.96 5.33 -0.74
CA PRO A 55 -13.24 6.31 0.29
C PRO A 55 -12.55 7.65 -0.04
N PRO A 56 -13.16 8.81 0.31
CA PRO A 56 -12.57 10.13 0.04
C PRO A 56 -11.14 10.31 0.59
N ARG A 57 -10.80 9.63 1.69
CA ARG A 57 -9.45 9.68 2.30
C ARG A 57 -8.33 9.09 1.44
N LEU A 58 -8.65 8.34 0.39
CA LEU A 58 -7.67 7.73 -0.52
C LEU A 58 -7.59 8.46 -1.86
N LEU A 59 -8.23 9.62 -2.00
CA LEU A 59 -8.07 10.46 -3.18
C LEU A 59 -6.78 11.27 -3.11
N ASN A 60 -6.23 11.60 -4.27
CA ASN A 60 -5.14 12.56 -4.40
C ASN A 60 -5.66 14.01 -4.50
N SER A 61 -4.74 14.97 -4.67
CA SER A 61 -5.07 16.39 -4.82
C SER A 61 -5.93 16.73 -6.05
N ALA A 62 -6.02 15.84 -7.03
CA ALA A 62 -6.87 15.96 -8.21
C ALA A 62 -8.21 15.20 -8.05
N ASN A 63 -8.56 14.79 -6.83
CA ASN A 63 -9.83 14.15 -6.45
C ASN A 63 -10.11 12.79 -7.12
N TYR A 64 -9.08 12.05 -7.51
CA TYR A 64 -9.21 10.66 -7.95
C TYR A 64 -8.30 9.74 -7.14
N PHE A 65 -8.56 8.44 -7.24
CA PHE A 65 -7.95 7.42 -6.41
C PHE A 65 -6.42 7.45 -6.53
N HIS A 66 -5.76 7.61 -5.38
CA HIS A 66 -4.32 7.83 -5.30
C HIS A 66 -3.54 6.60 -5.76
N VAL A 67 -2.57 6.78 -6.67
CA VAL A 67 -1.80 5.66 -7.23
C VAL A 67 -1.07 4.84 -6.17
N GLY A 68 -0.52 5.48 -5.14
CA GLY A 68 0.08 4.77 -4.00
C GLY A 68 -0.91 3.86 -3.26
N ALA A 69 -2.18 4.27 -3.12
CA ALA A 69 -3.20 3.43 -2.50
C ALA A 69 -3.56 2.24 -3.42
N ILE A 70 -3.64 2.47 -4.73
CA ILE A 70 -3.85 1.41 -5.74
C ILE A 70 -2.71 0.38 -5.65
N THR A 71 -1.46 0.83 -5.61
CA THR A 71 -0.28 -0.04 -5.52
C THR A 71 -0.27 -0.84 -4.22
N THR A 72 -0.59 -0.22 -3.08
CA THR A 72 -0.70 -0.94 -1.79
C THR A 72 -1.81 -1.98 -1.81
N LEU A 73 -2.97 -1.69 -2.42
CA LEU A 73 -4.02 -2.71 -2.57
C LEU A 73 -3.56 -3.87 -3.45
N ALA A 74 -2.85 -3.60 -4.54
CA ALA A 74 -2.29 -4.64 -5.40
C ALA A 74 -1.29 -5.53 -4.65
N ASP A 75 -0.44 -4.93 -3.81
CA ASP A 75 0.49 -5.64 -2.94
C ASP A 75 -0.25 -6.59 -1.97
N VAL A 76 -1.22 -6.07 -1.21
CA VAL A 76 -1.97 -6.87 -0.22
C VAL A 76 -2.79 -7.97 -0.89
N ALA A 77 -3.46 -7.68 -2.01
CA ALA A 77 -4.22 -8.68 -2.75
C ALA A 77 -3.31 -9.77 -3.31
N GLY A 78 -2.14 -9.40 -3.85
CA GLY A 78 -1.13 -10.34 -4.34
C GLY A 78 -0.57 -11.22 -3.21
N ALA A 79 -0.24 -10.60 -2.07
CA ALA A 79 0.22 -11.31 -0.87
C ALA A 79 -0.83 -12.32 -0.36
N ALA A 80 -2.12 -11.97 -0.38
CA ALA A 80 -3.20 -12.85 0.03
C ALA A 80 -3.39 -14.08 -0.89
N ALA A 81 -2.98 -13.99 -2.16
CA ALA A 81 -3.05 -15.12 -3.10
C ALA A 81 -2.07 -16.26 -2.74
N ILE A 82 -0.96 -15.94 -2.06
CA ILE A 82 0.08 -16.91 -1.68
C ILE A 82 -0.47 -17.96 -0.69
N PRO A 83 -1.01 -17.59 0.49
CA PRO A 83 -1.63 -18.58 1.37
C PRO A 83 -2.89 -19.20 0.76
N ALA A 84 -3.63 -18.46 -0.08
CA ALA A 84 -4.75 -19.04 -0.82
C ALA A 84 -4.31 -20.19 -1.74
N ALA A 85 -3.09 -20.17 -2.28
CA ALA A 85 -2.50 -21.26 -3.05
C ALA A 85 -1.98 -22.44 -2.20
N GLY A 86 -2.12 -22.40 -0.87
CA GLY A 86 -1.72 -23.47 0.06
C GLY A 86 -0.33 -23.32 0.67
N PHE A 87 0.33 -22.17 0.47
CA PHE A 87 1.60 -21.87 1.12
C PHE A 87 1.40 -21.36 2.56
N PRO A 88 2.41 -21.44 3.44
CA PRO A 88 2.32 -20.88 4.79
C PRO A 88 2.01 -19.38 4.80
N TRP A 89 1.22 -18.94 5.79
CA TRP A 89 0.79 -17.54 5.93
C TRP A 89 1.93 -16.52 6.03
N LEU A 90 3.07 -16.93 6.62
CA LEU A 90 4.25 -16.08 6.82
C LEU A 90 5.31 -16.29 5.72
N SER A 91 4.91 -16.80 4.55
CA SER A 91 5.83 -17.08 3.45
C SER A 91 5.49 -16.27 2.21
N GLY A 92 6.53 -15.95 1.44
CA GLY A 92 6.43 -15.13 0.24
C GLY A 92 6.37 -13.63 0.53
N VAL A 93 7.04 -12.86 -0.32
CA VAL A 93 7.06 -11.40 -0.29
C VAL A 93 7.01 -10.89 -1.73
N SER A 94 6.43 -9.72 -1.94
CA SER A 94 6.44 -9.04 -3.24
C SER A 94 7.88 -8.65 -3.59
N LEU A 95 8.37 -9.13 -4.73
CA LEU A 95 9.70 -8.78 -5.27
C LEU A 95 9.61 -7.60 -6.25
N GLU A 96 8.51 -7.53 -7.00
CA GLU A 96 8.24 -6.50 -7.98
C GLU A 96 6.73 -6.25 -8.04
N ILE A 97 6.34 -4.98 -8.13
CA ILE A 97 4.95 -4.56 -8.34
C ILE A 97 4.94 -3.56 -9.49
N ASN A 98 4.17 -3.88 -10.54
CA ASN A 98 3.96 -2.99 -11.67
C ASN A 98 2.46 -2.71 -11.82
N VAL A 99 2.10 -1.42 -11.86
CA VAL A 99 0.72 -0.96 -11.94
C VAL A 99 0.59 -0.03 -13.14
N SER A 100 -0.34 -0.35 -14.05
CA SER A 100 -0.73 0.50 -15.17
C SER A 100 -2.13 1.05 -14.95
N CYS A 101 -2.27 2.38 -14.85
CA CYS A 101 -3.56 3.05 -14.62
C CYS A 101 -4.17 3.52 -15.94
N PHE A 102 -5.29 2.91 -16.33
CA PHE A 102 -5.97 3.25 -17.60
C PHE A 102 -7.05 4.33 -17.46
N HIS A 103 -7.70 4.42 -16.30
CA HIS A 103 -8.76 5.39 -16.04
C HIS A 103 -8.73 5.88 -14.60
N ALA A 104 -9.13 7.14 -14.40
CA ALA A 104 -9.28 7.69 -13.06
C ALA A 104 -10.53 7.10 -12.39
N ALA A 105 -10.39 6.66 -11.14
CA ALA A 105 -11.51 6.23 -10.32
C ALA A 105 -11.80 7.29 -9.25
N TYR A 106 -13.07 7.62 -9.04
CA TYR A 106 -13.50 8.68 -8.13
C TYR A 106 -14.07 8.11 -6.83
N ALA A 107 -14.27 8.95 -5.82
CA ALA A 107 -14.89 8.53 -4.58
C ALA A 107 -16.26 7.87 -4.81
N HIS A 108 -16.58 6.91 -3.94
CA HIS A 108 -17.82 6.13 -3.92
C HIS A 108 -18.04 5.20 -5.12
N VAL A 109 -17.16 5.21 -6.12
CA VAL A 109 -17.12 4.14 -7.13
C VAL A 109 -16.69 2.85 -6.43
N ARG A 110 -17.40 1.77 -6.75
CA ARG A 110 -17.04 0.42 -6.32
C ARG A 110 -16.02 -0.15 -7.30
N ILE A 111 -14.90 -0.60 -6.76
CA ILE A 111 -13.88 -1.40 -7.45
C ILE A 111 -13.83 -2.80 -6.86
#